data_AF-A0A518FX11-F1
#
_entry.id   AF-A0A518FX11-F1
#
_cell.length_a   1.000
_cell.length_b   1.000
_cell.length_c   1.000
_cell.angle_alpha   90.00
_cell.angle_beta   90.00
_cell.angle_gamma   90.00
#
_symmetry.space_group_name_H-M   'P 1'
#
loop_
_entity.id
_entity.type
_entity.pdbx_description
1 polymer ?
#
loop_
_entity_poly.entity_id
_entity_poly.type
_entity_poly.pdbx_seq_one_letter_code
_entity_poly.pdbx_strand_id
1 'polypeptide(L)'
;MSVSRQLPDYPILLSGVAAPVAKGLREMGLPVTELHDDLAQLSGYQSSSWNLLLVGSQKTFNERDLQLLSHCRIPLVDLAEFTSQKAEARTRDELNQKSTFGIEQFNAAFVIRLKDKLQQTGGTWMRLSDYPYPYQGVICYGEAIPGEDFREFSNVMSPLPVPLEQLHLHAEADWEARSNTETAQQFRVDLVSSYRQGLPVSLTSINSRNEFQTLLQNIKLDRKQFPLVWVTSLSTFFRWWNLRRELSVSINRRNAGWETIISGQFEGFHPGLQIWKGKHSATVALTRGVNEIRDELLALAMNQERHPGGFTAHWAGSKSSVYPIGWKKTAASAAS
;
A
#
# COMPACT_ATOMS: atom_id res chain seq x y z
N MET A 1 -21.53 3.69 -31.23
CA MET A 1 -21.88 3.90 -29.81
C MET A 1 -20.74 4.67 -29.17
N SER A 2 -20.93 5.95 -28.84
CA SER A 2 -19.91 6.72 -28.13
C SER A 2 -19.85 6.21 -26.70
N VAL A 3 -18.74 5.57 -26.35
CA VAL A 3 -18.47 5.20 -24.96
C VAL A 3 -18.21 6.52 -24.25
N SER A 4 -19.25 7.07 -23.59
CA SER A 4 -19.06 8.08 -22.55
C SER A 4 -18.03 7.49 -21.58
N ARG A 5 -16.82 8.05 -21.55
CA ARG A 5 -15.78 7.65 -20.60
C ARG A 5 -16.21 8.15 -19.22
N GLN A 6 -17.15 7.46 -18.58
CA GLN A 6 -17.39 7.66 -17.16
C GLN A 6 -16.14 7.20 -16.41
N LEU A 7 -15.50 8.12 -15.69
CA LEU A 7 -14.47 7.73 -14.73
C LEU A 7 -15.14 6.85 -13.66
N PRO A 8 -14.44 5.85 -13.10
CA PRO A 8 -15.02 5.03 -12.05
C PRO A 8 -15.35 5.86 -10.79
N ASP A 9 -16.25 5.37 -9.94
CA ASP A 9 -16.54 6.02 -8.62
C ASP A 9 -15.35 5.98 -7.66
N TYR A 10 -14.36 5.16 -7.99
CA TYR A 10 -13.07 5.09 -7.34
C TYR A 10 -12.06 4.68 -8.43
N PRO A 11 -11.33 5.68 -8.90
CA PRO A 11 -9.98 5.81 -8.39
C PRO A 11 -9.77 7.13 -7.67
N ILE A 12 -8.70 7.19 -6.88
CA ILE A 12 -8.15 8.45 -6.41
C ILE A 12 -7.60 9.19 -7.63
N LEU A 13 -8.20 10.33 -7.96
CA LEU A 13 -7.78 11.18 -9.07
C LEU A 13 -6.56 11.99 -8.63
N LEU A 14 -5.54 12.09 -9.48
CA LEU A 14 -4.31 12.81 -9.19
C LEU A 14 -4.16 13.98 -10.15
N SER A 15 -3.91 15.19 -9.65
CA SER A 15 -3.58 16.35 -10.48
C SER A 15 -2.33 17.06 -9.96
N GLY A 16 -1.28 17.08 -10.77
CA GLY A 16 0.01 17.70 -10.43
C GLY A 16 0.70 17.13 -9.20
N VAL A 17 0.37 15.89 -8.81
CA VAL A 17 0.98 15.18 -7.68
C VAL A 17 2.41 14.78 -8.03
N ALA A 18 3.33 14.96 -7.09
CA ALA A 18 4.74 14.62 -7.26
C ALA A 18 4.94 13.14 -7.61
N ALA A 19 5.87 12.86 -8.52
CA ALA A 19 6.12 11.51 -9.04
C ALA A 19 6.39 10.46 -7.93
N PRO A 20 7.15 10.74 -6.84
CA PRO A 20 7.32 9.77 -5.76
C PRO A 20 6.00 9.35 -5.10
N VAL A 21 5.06 10.29 -4.90
CA VAL A 21 3.74 10.02 -4.33
C VAL A 21 2.87 9.25 -5.31
N ALA A 22 2.77 9.72 -6.56
CA ALA A 22 1.97 9.03 -7.58
C ALA A 22 2.42 7.58 -7.80
N LYS A 23 3.74 7.33 -7.82
CA LYS A 23 4.27 5.97 -7.91
C LYS A 23 4.02 5.19 -6.61
N GLY A 24 4.30 5.76 -5.44
CA GLY A 24 4.08 5.07 -4.15
C GLY A 24 2.63 4.62 -3.93
N LEU A 25 1.65 5.43 -4.33
CA LEU A 25 0.23 5.06 -4.28
C LEU A 25 -0.09 3.84 -5.17
N ARG A 26 0.48 3.79 -6.37
CA ARG A 26 0.35 2.62 -7.28
C ARG A 26 1.01 1.38 -6.72
N GLU A 27 2.24 1.52 -6.20
CA GLU A 27 2.99 0.43 -5.58
C GLU A 27 2.22 -0.18 -4.40
N MET A 28 1.52 0.65 -3.63
CA MET A 28 0.65 0.23 -2.54
C MET A 28 -0.63 -0.48 -3.03
N GLY A 29 -0.90 -0.48 -4.34
CA GLY A 29 -2.04 -1.12 -4.99
C GLY A 29 -3.32 -0.30 -4.96
N LEU A 30 -3.25 1.01 -4.73
CA LEU A 30 -4.41 1.87 -4.88
C LEU A 30 -4.75 2.05 -6.37
N PRO A 31 -6.03 2.00 -6.75
CA PRO A 31 -6.46 2.45 -8.05
C PRO A 31 -6.36 3.98 -8.10
N VAL A 32 -5.43 4.47 -8.92
CA VAL A 32 -5.22 5.91 -9.12
C VAL A 32 -5.36 6.25 -10.60
N THR A 33 -5.83 7.47 -10.89
CA THR A 33 -5.89 7.99 -12.27
C THR A 33 -5.29 9.37 -12.30
N GLU A 34 -4.21 9.54 -13.08
CA GLU A 34 -3.61 10.85 -13.30
C GLU A 34 -4.47 11.63 -14.31
N LEU A 35 -4.95 12.78 -13.87
CA LEU A 35 -5.60 13.76 -14.73
C LEU A 35 -4.52 14.56 -15.46
N HIS A 36 -4.70 14.73 -16.76
CA HIS A 36 -3.88 15.64 -17.55
C HIS A 36 -4.15 17.11 -17.19
N ASP A 37 -3.29 18.01 -17.66
CA ASP A 37 -3.08 19.33 -17.08
C ASP A 37 -4.30 20.28 -17.01
N ASP A 38 -5.33 20.06 -17.83
CA ASP A 38 -6.48 20.95 -18.03
C ASP A 38 -7.79 20.45 -17.40
N LEU A 39 -7.74 19.36 -16.62
CA LEU A 39 -8.90 18.72 -16.00
C LEU A 39 -10.06 18.43 -16.99
N ALA A 40 -9.83 18.46 -18.31
CA ALA A 40 -10.91 18.37 -19.31
C ALA A 40 -11.67 17.04 -19.22
N GLN A 41 -11.00 16.01 -18.70
CA GLN A 41 -11.58 14.69 -18.40
C GLN A 41 -12.70 14.74 -17.36
N LEU A 42 -12.77 15.79 -16.54
CA LEU A 42 -13.85 16.02 -15.58
C LEU A 42 -15.06 16.72 -16.21
N SER A 43 -14.96 17.17 -17.47
CA SER A 43 -16.08 17.80 -18.15
C SER A 43 -17.23 16.82 -18.36
N GLY A 44 -18.42 17.15 -17.83
CA GLY A 44 -19.57 16.25 -17.85
C GLY A 44 -19.49 15.10 -16.85
N TYR A 45 -18.48 15.09 -15.97
CA TYR A 45 -18.36 14.10 -14.92
C TYR A 45 -19.39 14.36 -13.81
N GLN A 46 -20.18 13.35 -13.48
CA GLN A 46 -21.06 13.38 -12.32
C GLN A 46 -20.27 12.94 -11.09
N SER A 47 -20.16 13.80 -10.09
CA SER A 47 -19.51 13.40 -8.84
C SER A 47 -20.32 12.32 -8.14
N SER A 48 -19.60 11.30 -7.68
CA SER A 48 -20.00 10.49 -6.55
C SER A 48 -19.37 11.07 -5.28
N SER A 49 -19.95 10.76 -4.12
CA SER A 49 -19.35 11.04 -2.81
C SER A 49 -18.05 10.26 -2.56
N TRP A 50 -17.66 9.35 -3.47
CA TRP A 50 -16.57 8.40 -3.32
C TRP A 50 -15.32 8.79 -4.13
N ASN A 51 -15.48 9.71 -5.07
CA ASN A 51 -14.38 10.27 -5.84
C ASN A 51 -13.57 11.23 -4.97
N LEU A 52 -12.25 11.12 -5.04
CA LEU A 52 -11.33 12.02 -4.35
C LEU A 52 -10.31 12.56 -5.33
N LEU A 53 -10.14 13.88 -5.35
CA LEU A 53 -9.08 14.53 -6.11
C LEU A 53 -7.93 14.91 -5.17
N LEU A 54 -6.75 14.33 -5.39
CA LEU A 54 -5.51 14.76 -4.79
C LEU A 54 -4.84 15.81 -5.67
N VAL A 55 -4.54 16.95 -5.08
CA VAL A 55 -3.86 18.06 -5.76
C VAL A 55 -2.46 18.20 -5.19
N GLY A 56 -1.44 18.11 -6.04
CA GLY A 56 -0.06 18.28 -5.61
C GLY A 56 0.22 19.69 -5.09
N SER A 57 1.17 19.83 -4.16
CA SER A 57 1.42 21.10 -3.47
C SER A 57 1.84 22.24 -4.42
N GLN A 58 2.43 21.89 -5.56
CA GLN A 58 2.92 22.82 -6.57
C GLN A 58 1.96 23.02 -7.76
N LYS A 59 0.84 22.31 -7.81
CA LYS A 59 -0.17 22.48 -8.87
C LYS A 59 -0.88 23.81 -8.68
N THR A 60 -1.03 24.54 -9.78
CA THR A 60 -1.84 25.74 -9.89
C THR A 60 -2.92 25.52 -10.94
N PHE A 61 -4.14 25.96 -10.63
CA PHE A 61 -5.30 25.89 -11.52
C PHE A 61 -5.63 27.27 -12.07
N ASN A 62 -6.03 27.32 -13.35
CA ASN A 62 -6.55 28.56 -13.94
C ASN A 62 -8.04 28.76 -13.54
N GLU A 63 -8.62 29.90 -13.89
CA GLU A 63 -10.02 30.22 -13.54
C GLU A 63 -11.02 29.18 -14.07
N ARG A 64 -10.79 28.65 -15.28
CA ARG A 64 -11.67 27.65 -15.89
C ARG A 64 -11.62 26.32 -15.12
N ASP A 65 -10.43 25.90 -14.68
CA ASP A 65 -10.24 24.70 -13.87
C ASP A 65 -10.96 24.85 -12.52
N LEU A 66 -10.84 26.00 -11.86
CA LEU A 66 -11.50 26.29 -10.58
C LEU A 66 -13.03 26.30 -10.74
N GLN A 67 -13.54 26.88 -11.83
CA GLN A 67 -14.96 26.80 -12.16
C GLN A 67 -15.39 25.34 -12.34
N LEU A 68 -14.65 24.55 -13.10
CA LEU A 68 -14.96 23.13 -13.32
C LEU A 68 -14.99 22.34 -12.01
N LEU A 69 -13.96 22.50 -11.15
CA LEU A 69 -13.90 21.86 -9.83
C LEU A 69 -15.09 22.24 -8.94
N SER A 70 -15.53 23.49 -9.01
CA SER A 70 -16.69 24.00 -8.27
C SER A 70 -18.00 23.37 -8.73
N HIS A 71 -18.16 23.18 -10.04
CA HIS A 71 -19.33 22.51 -10.61
C HIS A 71 -19.34 21.00 -10.34
N CYS A 72 -18.19 20.34 -10.46
CA CYS A 72 -18.10 18.89 -10.28
C CYS A 72 -18.28 18.45 -8.82
N ARG A 73 -18.13 19.33 -7.82
CA ARG A 73 -18.29 19.00 -6.37
C ARG A 73 -17.49 17.78 -5.87
N ILE A 74 -16.41 17.43 -6.55
CA ILE A 74 -15.53 16.33 -6.11
C ILE A 74 -14.81 16.75 -4.82
N PRO A 75 -14.84 15.95 -3.75
CA PRO A 75 -13.98 16.14 -2.58
C PRO A 75 -12.51 16.30 -2.96
N LEU A 76 -11.85 17.33 -2.42
CA LEU A 76 -10.48 17.68 -2.75
C LEU A 76 -9.59 17.58 -1.52
N VAL A 77 -8.40 16.99 -1.69
CA VAL A 77 -7.34 16.97 -0.69
C VAL A 77 -6.11 17.61 -1.31
N ASP A 78 -5.74 18.78 -0.79
CA ASP A 78 -4.51 19.46 -1.18
C ASP A 78 -3.33 18.87 -0.43
N LEU A 79 -2.39 18.30 -1.17
CA LEU A 79 -1.22 17.65 -0.58
C LEU A 79 -0.23 18.63 0.06
N ALA A 80 -0.43 19.94 -0.10
CA ALA A 80 0.29 20.96 0.67
C ALA A 80 0.21 20.71 2.18
N GLU A 81 -0.93 20.24 2.71
CA GLU A 81 -1.10 19.96 4.15
C GLU A 81 -0.18 18.82 4.64
N PHE A 82 0.39 18.03 3.74
CA PHE A 82 1.29 16.93 4.05
C PHE A 82 2.78 17.28 3.91
N THR A 83 3.15 18.47 3.41
CA THR A 83 4.56 18.82 3.16
C THR A 83 5.32 19.21 4.43
N SER A 84 4.63 19.72 5.45
CA SER A 84 5.23 19.99 6.77
C SER A 84 4.15 20.02 7.88
N GLN A 85 4.56 20.05 9.15
CA GLN A 85 3.63 20.21 10.28
C GLN A 85 2.94 21.58 10.33
N LYS A 86 3.56 22.61 9.73
CA LYS A 86 3.02 23.97 9.69
C LYS A 86 2.27 24.28 8.40
N ALA A 87 2.31 23.36 7.43
CA ALA A 87 1.64 23.55 6.17
C ALA A 87 0.15 23.24 6.33
N GLU A 88 -0.68 24.11 5.76
CA GLU A 88 -2.13 23.96 5.73
C GLU A 88 -2.58 23.64 4.30
N ALA A 89 -3.76 23.03 4.18
CA ALA A 89 -4.39 22.83 2.88
C ALA A 89 -4.83 24.19 2.32
N ARG A 90 -4.50 24.49 1.07
CA ARG A 90 -5.07 25.63 0.35
C ARG A 90 -6.57 25.40 0.16
N THR A 91 -7.35 26.45 0.35
CA THR A 91 -8.75 26.50 -0.08
C THR A 91 -8.83 26.43 -1.60
N ARG A 92 -10.02 26.12 -2.15
CA ARG A 92 -10.21 26.03 -3.60
C ARG A 92 -9.79 27.31 -4.33
N ASP A 93 -10.11 28.46 -3.77
CA ASP A 93 -9.81 29.76 -4.37
C ASP A 93 -8.30 30.10 -4.32
N GLU A 94 -7.56 29.50 -3.38
CA GLU A 94 -6.10 29.64 -3.24
C GLU A 94 -5.32 28.69 -4.16
N LEU A 95 -5.97 27.75 -4.85
CA LEU A 95 -5.28 26.82 -5.75
C LEU A 95 -4.79 27.46 -7.06
N ASN A 96 -5.06 28.75 -7.30
CA ASN A 96 -4.38 29.52 -8.34
C ASN A 96 -2.92 29.88 -7.96
N GLN A 97 -2.55 29.71 -6.69
CA GLN A 97 -1.22 29.98 -6.15
C GLN A 97 -0.52 28.68 -5.76
N LYS A 98 0.82 28.68 -5.86
CA LYS A 98 1.65 27.56 -5.40
C LYS A 98 1.74 27.55 -3.88
N SER A 99 1.84 26.36 -3.29
CA SER A 99 2.19 26.25 -1.88
C SER A 99 3.59 26.82 -1.63
N THR A 100 3.72 27.55 -0.53
CA THR A 100 4.99 28.07 -0.02
C THR A 100 5.83 27.00 0.69
N PHE A 101 5.26 25.82 0.95
CA PHE A 101 5.90 24.72 1.68
C PHE A 101 6.17 23.52 0.77
N GLY A 102 7.44 23.34 0.38
CA GLY A 102 8.01 22.07 -0.10
C GLY A 102 7.23 21.30 -1.18
N ILE A 103 7.64 20.05 -1.38
CA ILE A 103 6.97 19.07 -2.26
C ILE A 103 6.62 17.86 -1.42
N GLU A 104 5.42 17.31 -1.59
CA GLU A 104 4.97 16.13 -0.88
C GLU A 104 5.91 14.93 -1.11
N GLN A 105 6.08 14.12 -0.05
CA GLN A 105 6.90 12.92 -0.07
C GLN A 105 6.05 11.71 0.28
N PHE A 106 6.35 10.58 -0.35
CA PHE A 106 5.69 9.32 -0.01
C PHE A 106 6.40 8.66 1.17
N ASN A 107 5.68 8.47 2.28
CA ASN A 107 6.15 7.76 3.47
C ASN A 107 4.97 7.18 4.27
N ALA A 108 5.26 6.38 5.30
CA ALA A 108 4.24 5.75 6.14
C ALA A 108 3.26 6.76 6.77
N ALA A 109 3.78 7.87 7.31
CA ALA A 109 2.96 8.90 7.94
C ALA A 109 2.03 9.58 6.94
N PHE A 110 2.50 9.86 5.72
CA PHE A 110 1.69 10.36 4.62
C PHE A 110 0.50 9.43 4.34
N VAL A 111 0.74 8.13 4.23
CA VAL A 111 -0.31 7.15 3.93
C VAL A 111 -1.37 7.09 5.03
N ILE A 112 -0.98 7.13 6.32
CA ILE A 112 -1.93 7.16 7.44
C ILE A 112 -2.81 8.42 7.34
N ARG A 113 -2.18 9.59 7.21
CA ARG A 113 -2.89 10.87 7.13
C ARG A 113 -3.83 10.92 5.91
N LEU A 114 -3.38 10.42 4.76
CA LEU A 114 -4.18 10.37 3.55
C LEU A 114 -5.40 9.46 3.69
N LYS A 115 -5.22 8.25 4.27
CA LYS A 115 -6.34 7.35 4.55
C LYS A 115 -7.37 8.00 5.46
N ASP A 116 -6.92 8.63 6.54
CA ASP A 116 -7.83 9.25 7.50
C ASP A 116 -8.61 10.41 6.86
N LYS A 117 -7.92 11.24 6.05
CA LYS A 117 -8.56 12.32 5.28
C LYS A 117 -9.61 11.77 4.30
N LEU A 118 -9.27 10.71 3.57
CA LEU A 118 -10.19 10.04 2.65
C LEU A 118 -11.43 9.48 3.37
N GLN A 119 -11.26 8.88 4.55
CA GLN A 119 -12.38 8.36 5.34
C GLN A 119 -13.24 9.48 5.93
N GLN A 120 -12.66 10.62 6.28
CA GLN A 120 -13.39 11.81 6.75
C GLN A 120 -14.28 12.43 5.67
N THR A 121 -13.88 12.35 4.39
CA THR A 121 -14.74 12.77 3.27
C THR A 121 -15.83 11.75 2.92
N GLY A 122 -15.99 10.70 3.73
CA GLY A 122 -16.94 9.61 3.50
C GLY A 122 -16.43 8.53 2.56
N GLY A 123 -15.16 8.57 2.11
CA GLY A 123 -14.56 7.59 1.21
C GLY A 123 -14.21 6.25 1.87
N THR A 124 -13.92 5.23 1.05
CA THR A 124 -13.38 3.94 1.52
C THR A 124 -11.96 3.74 1.03
N TRP A 125 -11.09 3.20 1.88
CA TRP A 125 -9.71 2.88 1.50
C TRP A 125 -9.64 1.45 0.94
N MET A 126 -9.46 1.33 -0.38
CA MET A 126 -9.45 0.06 -1.10
C MET A 126 -8.19 -0.08 -1.94
N ARG A 127 -7.46 -1.19 -1.76
CA ARG A 127 -6.23 -1.46 -2.49
C ARG A 127 -6.12 -2.94 -2.83
N LEU A 128 -5.35 -3.27 -3.86
CA LEU A 128 -4.92 -4.65 -4.07
C LEU A 128 -4.16 -5.14 -2.83
N SER A 129 -4.40 -6.37 -2.41
CA SER A 129 -3.69 -6.99 -1.28
C SER A 129 -2.22 -7.17 -1.59
N ASP A 130 -1.38 -7.08 -0.56
CA ASP A 130 0.08 -7.29 -0.66
C ASP A 130 0.44 -8.70 -1.16
N TYR A 131 -0.39 -9.68 -0.81
CA TYR A 131 -0.20 -11.09 -1.10
C TYR A 131 -1.39 -11.64 -1.87
N PRO A 132 -1.23 -12.74 -2.62
CA PRO A 132 -2.35 -13.43 -3.25
C PRO A 132 -3.39 -13.83 -2.20
N TYR A 133 -4.67 -13.75 -2.53
CA TYR A 133 -5.75 -14.26 -1.71
C TYR A 133 -5.58 -15.78 -1.46
N PRO A 134 -5.82 -16.29 -0.24
CA PRO A 134 -6.36 -15.62 0.95
C PRO A 134 -5.28 -15.11 1.92
N TYR A 135 -4.03 -14.99 1.48
CA TYR A 135 -2.90 -14.83 2.38
C TYR A 135 -2.81 -13.42 2.99
N GLN A 136 -2.31 -13.37 4.23
CA GLN A 136 -2.12 -12.13 5.00
C GLN A 136 -0.65 -11.85 5.30
N GLY A 137 0.24 -12.78 5.01
CA GLY A 137 1.68 -12.63 5.20
C GLY A 137 2.41 -13.59 4.25
N VAL A 138 3.71 -13.40 4.10
CA VAL A 138 4.57 -14.32 3.34
C VAL A 138 5.82 -14.67 4.13
N ILE A 139 6.21 -15.94 4.04
CA ILE A 139 7.53 -16.42 4.46
C ILE A 139 8.18 -17.03 3.23
N CYS A 140 9.29 -16.45 2.82
CA CYS A 140 10.07 -16.86 1.67
C CYS A 140 11.19 -17.82 2.11
N TYR A 141 11.41 -18.87 1.33
CA TYR A 141 12.59 -19.74 1.43
C TYR A 141 13.48 -19.58 0.18
N GLY A 142 14.76 -19.92 0.33
CA GLY A 142 15.80 -19.88 -0.68
C GLY A 142 16.38 -18.48 -0.91
N GLU A 143 17.67 -18.43 -1.21
CA GLU A 143 18.29 -17.21 -1.73
C GLU A 143 17.86 -16.99 -3.19
N ALA A 144 17.60 -15.74 -3.56
CA ALA A 144 17.58 -15.38 -4.98
C ALA A 144 19.02 -15.51 -5.48
N ILE A 145 19.28 -16.38 -6.45
CA ILE A 145 20.62 -16.58 -7.02
C ILE A 145 21.18 -15.21 -7.41
N PRO A 146 22.23 -14.70 -6.73
CA PRO A 146 22.75 -13.37 -7.02
C PRO A 146 23.52 -13.43 -8.34
N GLY A 147 22.92 -12.96 -9.43
CA GLY A 147 23.65 -12.87 -10.70
C GLY A 147 22.79 -12.66 -11.95
N GLU A 148 21.69 -13.40 -12.08
CA GLU A 148 20.86 -13.37 -13.30
C GLU A 148 19.52 -12.65 -13.06
N ASP A 149 18.86 -12.95 -11.94
CA ASP A 149 17.57 -12.34 -11.59
C ASP A 149 17.72 -11.00 -10.85
N PHE A 150 18.75 -10.86 -10.00
CA PHE A 150 18.81 -9.78 -9.02
C PHE A 150 19.03 -8.38 -9.63
N ARG A 151 19.73 -8.29 -10.76
CA ARG A 151 19.92 -7.01 -11.50
C ARG A 151 18.68 -6.61 -12.28
N GLU A 152 17.90 -7.57 -12.76
CA GLU A 152 16.59 -7.30 -13.35
C GLU A 152 15.59 -6.85 -12.28
N PHE A 153 15.59 -7.50 -11.10
CA PHE A 153 14.79 -7.02 -9.98
C PHE A 153 15.28 -5.63 -9.50
N SER A 154 16.57 -5.34 -9.31
CA SER A 154 16.99 -4.00 -8.84
C SER A 154 16.68 -2.85 -9.82
N ASN A 155 16.54 -3.12 -11.12
CA ASN A 155 16.20 -2.12 -12.14
C ASN A 155 14.68 -2.03 -12.42
N VAL A 156 13.92 -3.07 -12.10
CA VAL A 156 12.45 -3.14 -12.26
C VAL A 156 11.72 -2.90 -10.93
N MET A 157 12.40 -3.05 -9.79
CA MET A 157 11.83 -2.84 -8.47
C MET A 157 11.40 -1.38 -8.32
N SER A 158 10.20 -1.25 -7.75
CA SER A 158 9.60 -0.07 -7.14
C SER A 158 10.54 1.14 -7.02
N PRO A 159 10.09 2.39 -7.23
CA PRO A 159 10.89 3.57 -6.85
C PRO A 159 11.32 3.58 -5.37
N LEU A 160 10.83 2.63 -4.57
CA LEU A 160 11.32 2.26 -3.24
C LEU A 160 12.18 0.98 -3.35
N PRO A 161 13.49 1.07 -3.65
CA PRO A 161 14.35 -0.12 -3.69
C PRO A 161 14.37 -0.80 -2.32
N VAL A 162 14.10 -2.09 -2.24
CA VAL A 162 14.05 -2.85 -0.98
C VAL A 162 15.32 -3.68 -0.86
N PRO A 163 16.21 -3.38 0.11
CA PRO A 163 17.36 -4.25 0.39
C PRO A 163 16.85 -5.59 0.93
N LEU A 164 17.40 -6.71 0.46
CA LEU A 164 17.03 -8.05 0.97
C LEU A 164 17.24 -8.18 2.47
N GLU A 165 18.21 -7.46 3.00
CA GLU A 165 18.54 -7.43 4.41
C GLU A 165 17.36 -6.95 5.27
N GLN A 166 16.42 -6.17 4.70
CA GLN A 166 15.19 -5.77 5.39
C GLN A 166 14.13 -6.87 5.44
N LEU A 167 14.29 -7.94 4.66
CA LEU A 167 13.42 -9.13 4.69
C LEU A 167 13.94 -10.20 5.65
N HIS A 168 15.24 -10.20 5.95
CA HIS A 168 15.88 -11.19 6.82
C HIS A 168 15.60 -10.87 8.29
N LEU A 169 15.39 -11.91 9.09
CA LEU A 169 15.27 -11.77 10.53
C LEU A 169 16.63 -12.01 11.17
N HIS A 170 17.17 -11.01 11.88
CA HIS A 170 18.42 -11.17 12.64
C HIS A 170 18.35 -12.34 13.63
N ALA A 171 17.17 -12.58 14.21
CA ALA A 171 16.94 -13.69 15.13
C ALA A 171 17.07 -15.08 14.49
N GLU A 172 16.94 -15.21 13.16
CA GLU A 172 17.20 -16.47 12.45
C GLU A 172 18.70 -16.82 12.54
N ALA A 173 19.57 -15.87 12.20
CA ALA A 173 21.02 -16.05 12.27
C ALA A 173 21.51 -16.34 13.70
N ASP A 174 20.92 -15.68 14.70
CA ASP A 174 21.21 -15.95 16.12
C ASP A 174 20.81 -17.37 16.54
N TRP A 175 19.66 -17.85 16.05
CA TRP A 175 19.19 -19.20 16.31
C TRP A 175 20.05 -20.24 15.60
N GLU A 176 20.48 -20.00 14.37
CA GLU A 176 21.42 -20.91 13.68
C GLU A 176 22.76 -21.02 14.40
N ALA A 177 23.28 -19.90 14.92
CA ALA A 177 24.57 -19.88 15.58
C ALA A 177 24.58 -20.61 16.94
N ARG A 178 23.45 -20.56 17.70
CA ARG A 178 23.40 -21.04 19.10
C ARG A 178 22.40 -22.17 19.35
N SER A 179 21.31 -22.21 18.57
CA SER A 179 20.26 -23.24 18.60
C SER A 179 19.76 -23.61 20.00
N ASN A 180 19.55 -22.59 20.85
CA ASN A 180 19.11 -22.77 22.24
C ASN A 180 17.68 -22.25 22.47
N THR A 181 17.12 -22.52 23.65
CA THR A 181 15.73 -22.17 23.98
C THR A 181 15.44 -20.67 23.86
N GLU A 182 16.40 -19.82 24.23
CA GLU A 182 16.26 -18.36 24.22
C GLU A 182 16.24 -17.81 22.79
N THR A 183 17.24 -18.16 21.99
CA THR A 183 17.31 -17.76 20.57
C THR A 183 16.12 -18.30 19.76
N ALA A 184 15.67 -19.53 20.04
CA ALA A 184 14.45 -20.06 19.44
C ALA A 184 13.19 -19.29 19.87
N GLN A 185 13.11 -18.82 21.12
CA GLN A 185 12.02 -17.98 21.60
C GLN A 185 12.02 -16.61 20.92
N GLN A 186 13.19 -15.98 20.80
CA GLN A 186 13.32 -14.70 20.12
C GLN A 186 12.90 -14.82 18.65
N PHE A 187 13.39 -15.85 17.95
CA PHE A 187 13.00 -16.09 16.56
C PHE A 187 11.49 -16.32 16.39
N ARG A 188 10.86 -17.08 17.30
CA ARG A 188 9.38 -17.22 17.32
C ARG A 188 8.68 -15.87 17.43
N VAL A 189 9.10 -15.04 18.39
CA VAL A 189 8.48 -13.74 18.67
C VAL A 189 8.60 -12.82 17.45
N ASP A 190 9.78 -12.75 16.85
CA ASP A 190 10.03 -11.87 15.72
C ASP A 190 9.29 -12.34 14.45
N LEU A 191 9.24 -13.65 14.20
CA LEU A 191 8.49 -14.21 13.08
C LEU A 191 6.99 -13.91 13.20
N VAL A 192 6.41 -14.10 14.40
CA VAL A 192 5.00 -13.80 14.66
C VAL A 192 4.72 -12.29 14.61
N SER A 193 5.63 -11.47 15.13
CA SER A 193 5.54 -10.00 15.09
C SER A 193 5.51 -9.49 13.65
N SER A 194 6.45 -9.96 12.80
CA SER A 194 6.49 -9.63 11.38
C SER A 194 5.21 -10.04 10.66
N TYR A 195 4.69 -11.25 10.93
CA TYR A 195 3.41 -11.69 10.39
C TYR A 195 2.25 -10.77 10.81
N ARG A 196 2.15 -10.38 12.08
CA ARG A 196 1.07 -9.52 12.59
C ARG A 196 1.09 -8.12 11.96
N GLN A 197 2.29 -7.59 11.71
CA GLN A 197 2.48 -6.34 10.98
C GLN A 197 2.21 -6.50 9.46
N GLY A 198 2.19 -7.73 8.95
CA GLY A 198 2.01 -8.03 7.54
C GLY A 198 3.27 -7.87 6.71
N LEU A 199 4.43 -7.93 7.35
CA LEU A 199 5.72 -7.80 6.71
C LEU A 199 6.15 -9.13 6.06
N PRO A 200 6.73 -9.08 4.86
CA PRO A 200 7.33 -10.26 4.26
C PRO A 200 8.61 -10.63 5.02
N VAL A 201 8.81 -11.93 5.22
CA VAL A 201 10.02 -12.48 5.83
C VAL A 201 10.71 -13.38 4.81
N SER A 202 12.03 -13.32 4.75
CA SER A 202 12.86 -14.27 3.99
C SER A 202 13.77 -15.00 4.96
N LEU A 203 13.75 -16.33 4.89
CA LEU A 203 14.53 -17.24 5.73
C LEU A 203 15.70 -17.79 4.91
N THR A 204 16.92 -17.41 5.27
CA THR A 204 18.12 -17.69 4.45
C THR A 204 18.63 -19.12 4.61
N SER A 205 18.41 -19.77 5.75
CA SER A 205 18.87 -21.16 5.92
C SER A 205 17.94 -22.21 5.33
N ILE A 206 16.75 -21.80 4.91
CA ILE A 206 15.70 -22.72 4.47
C ILE A 206 15.68 -22.71 2.95
N ASN A 207 15.91 -23.88 2.33
CA ASN A 207 15.92 -24.02 0.88
C ASN A 207 14.63 -24.61 0.32
N SER A 208 13.79 -25.19 1.20
CA SER A 208 12.59 -25.90 0.78
C SER A 208 11.42 -25.75 1.75
N ARG A 209 10.21 -26.00 1.23
CA ARG A 209 8.99 -26.05 2.04
C ARG A 209 9.03 -27.14 3.12
N ASN A 210 9.76 -28.23 2.87
CA ASN A 210 9.88 -29.34 3.83
C ASN A 210 10.78 -28.93 5.01
N GLU A 211 11.93 -28.31 4.72
CA GLU A 211 12.80 -27.73 5.75
C GLU A 211 12.08 -26.69 6.60
N PHE A 212 11.21 -25.87 6.00
CA PHE A 212 10.37 -24.95 6.76
C PHE A 212 9.48 -25.66 7.79
N GLN A 213 8.92 -26.83 7.47
CA GLN A 213 8.11 -27.59 8.44
C GLN A 213 8.95 -28.10 9.60
N THR A 214 10.15 -28.62 9.32
CA THR A 214 11.10 -29.05 10.34
C THR A 214 11.54 -27.87 11.21
N LEU A 215 11.79 -26.71 10.62
CA LEU A 215 12.11 -25.48 11.36
C LEU A 215 11.02 -25.16 12.37
N LEU A 216 9.75 -25.11 11.94
CA LEU A 216 8.62 -24.81 12.84
C LEU A 216 8.54 -25.77 14.03
N GLN A 217 8.85 -27.06 13.81
CA GLN A 217 8.91 -28.05 14.89
C GLN A 217 10.07 -27.77 15.85
N ASN A 218 11.25 -27.47 15.32
CA ASN A 218 12.46 -27.18 16.12
C ASN A 218 12.26 -25.94 17.00
N ILE A 219 11.68 -24.88 16.42
CA ILE A 219 11.33 -23.67 17.17
C ILE A 219 9.97 -23.78 17.85
N LYS A 220 9.31 -24.95 17.93
CA LYS A 220 8.03 -25.15 18.64
C LYS A 220 6.95 -24.10 18.32
N LEU A 221 6.84 -23.71 17.05
CA LEU A 221 5.89 -22.68 16.62
C LEU A 221 4.68 -23.31 15.93
N ASP A 222 3.49 -23.08 16.49
CA ASP A 222 2.22 -23.55 15.92
C ASP A 222 1.75 -22.59 14.81
N ARG A 223 1.37 -23.14 13.65
CA ARG A 223 0.78 -22.42 12.52
C ARG A 223 -0.49 -21.63 12.89
N LYS A 224 -1.20 -22.01 13.95
CA LYS A 224 -2.34 -21.23 14.46
C LYS A 224 -1.97 -19.82 14.90
N GLN A 225 -0.70 -19.57 15.23
CA GLN A 225 -0.22 -18.24 15.65
C GLN A 225 0.00 -17.29 14.46
N PHE A 226 0.06 -17.82 13.23
CA PHE A 226 0.24 -17.07 12.00
C PHE A 226 -0.55 -17.73 10.85
N PRO A 227 -1.90 -17.75 10.93
CA PRO A 227 -2.75 -18.39 9.94
C PRO A 227 -2.64 -17.70 8.58
N LEU A 228 -3.08 -18.36 7.50
CA LEU A 228 -3.11 -17.74 6.15
C LEU A 228 -1.76 -17.12 5.73
N VAL A 229 -0.65 -17.75 6.13
CA VAL A 229 0.69 -17.38 5.64
C VAL A 229 0.96 -18.06 4.30
N TRP A 230 1.47 -17.28 3.36
CA TRP A 230 1.97 -17.80 2.10
C TRP A 230 3.41 -18.27 2.29
N VAL A 231 3.67 -19.57 2.15
CA VAL A 231 5.04 -20.12 2.22
C VAL A 231 5.50 -20.43 0.80
N THR A 232 6.49 -19.71 0.30
CA THR A 232 6.87 -19.72 -1.12
C THR A 232 8.36 -19.43 -1.32
N SER A 233 8.87 -19.56 -2.55
CA SER A 233 10.25 -19.11 -2.85
C SER A 233 10.32 -17.59 -2.95
N LEU A 234 11.49 -17.01 -2.65
CA LEU A 234 11.72 -15.57 -2.81
C LEU A 234 11.45 -15.10 -4.26
N SER A 235 11.85 -15.89 -5.26
CA SER A 235 11.56 -15.63 -6.68
C SER A 235 10.05 -15.57 -7.00
N THR A 236 9.26 -16.48 -6.43
CA THR A 236 7.80 -16.51 -6.65
C THR A 236 7.12 -15.32 -5.97
N PHE A 237 7.59 -14.92 -4.78
CA PHE A 237 7.12 -13.70 -4.12
C PHE A 237 7.36 -12.46 -4.99
N PHE A 238 8.57 -12.28 -5.52
CA PHE A 238 8.86 -11.15 -6.39
C PHE A 238 8.11 -11.19 -7.72
N ARG A 239 7.86 -12.38 -8.28
CA ARG A 239 7.00 -12.53 -9.46
C ARG A 239 5.60 -11.98 -9.20
N TRP A 240 4.98 -12.38 -8.07
CA TRP A 240 3.69 -11.82 -7.67
C TRP A 240 3.77 -10.30 -7.46
N TRP A 241 4.81 -9.83 -6.78
CA TRP A 241 4.97 -8.42 -6.47
C TRP A 241 5.05 -7.55 -7.72
N ASN A 242 5.82 -7.98 -8.73
CA ASN A 242 5.91 -7.30 -10.01
C ASN A 242 4.57 -7.36 -10.77
N LEU A 243 3.97 -8.55 -10.89
CA LEU A 243 2.70 -8.73 -11.58
C LEU A 243 1.59 -7.84 -11.00
N ARG A 244 1.53 -7.76 -9.67
CA ARG A 244 0.53 -6.95 -8.95
C ARG A 244 0.53 -5.49 -9.38
N ARG A 245 1.68 -4.93 -9.77
CA ARG A 245 1.82 -3.52 -10.20
C ARG A 245 1.23 -3.28 -11.58
N GLU A 246 1.11 -4.33 -12.39
CA GLU A 246 0.55 -4.27 -13.74
C GLU A 246 -0.97 -4.45 -13.74
N LEU A 247 -1.53 -4.96 -12.64
CA LEU A 247 -2.98 -5.14 -12.49
C LEU A 247 -3.67 -3.79 -12.40
N SER A 248 -4.70 -3.61 -13.22
CA SER A 248 -5.57 -2.44 -13.17
C SER A 248 -6.89 -2.80 -12.52
N VAL A 249 -7.32 -1.98 -11.56
CA VAL A 249 -8.60 -2.15 -10.86
C VAL A 249 -9.42 -0.88 -10.99
N SER A 250 -10.66 -1.03 -11.44
CA SER A 250 -11.69 -0.01 -11.44
C SER A 250 -12.75 -0.41 -10.42
N ILE A 251 -13.23 0.53 -9.61
CA ILE A 251 -14.23 0.24 -8.57
C ILE A 251 -15.38 1.23 -8.68
N ASN A 252 -16.60 0.72 -8.72
CA ASN A 252 -17.84 1.49 -8.82
C ASN A 252 -18.76 1.15 -7.65
N ARG A 253 -19.44 2.15 -7.10
CA ARG A 253 -20.41 1.94 -6.02
C ARG A 253 -21.70 1.38 -6.60
N ARG A 254 -22.28 0.39 -5.92
CA ARG A 254 -23.63 -0.13 -6.17
C ARG A 254 -24.44 0.01 -4.87
N ASN A 255 -25.77 -0.02 -4.95
CA ASN A 255 -26.67 0.27 -3.81
C ASN A 255 -26.29 -0.48 -2.51
N ALA A 256 -25.96 -1.77 -2.60
CA ALA A 256 -25.62 -2.62 -1.45
C ALA A 256 -24.13 -3.03 -1.38
N GLY A 257 -23.25 -2.40 -2.17
CA GLY A 257 -21.88 -2.88 -2.29
C GLY A 257 -21.06 -2.20 -3.37
N TRP A 258 -20.15 -2.95 -3.96
CA TRP A 258 -19.17 -2.48 -4.92
C TRP A 258 -19.14 -3.41 -6.11
N GLU A 259 -18.98 -2.83 -7.29
CA GLU A 259 -18.61 -3.55 -8.49
C GLU A 259 -17.16 -3.24 -8.79
N THR A 260 -16.34 -4.26 -8.98
CA THR A 260 -14.94 -4.07 -9.33
C THR A 260 -14.64 -4.74 -10.66
N ILE A 261 -13.86 -4.05 -11.48
CA ILE A 261 -13.36 -4.57 -12.75
C ILE A 261 -11.85 -4.66 -12.61
N ILE A 262 -11.31 -5.87 -12.60
CA ILE A 262 -9.86 -6.10 -12.60
C ILE A 262 -9.41 -6.65 -13.95
N SER A 263 -8.36 -6.06 -14.50
CA SER A 263 -7.74 -6.46 -15.76
C SER A 263 -6.24 -6.71 -15.58
N GLY A 264 -5.67 -7.54 -16.46
CA GLY A 264 -4.28 -8.00 -16.40
C GLY A 264 -4.17 -9.54 -16.45
N GLN A 265 -2.95 -10.02 -16.62
CA GLN A 265 -2.65 -11.45 -16.50
C GLN A 265 -2.45 -11.81 -15.02
N PHE A 266 -2.98 -12.96 -14.60
CA PHE A 266 -2.91 -13.36 -13.19
C PHE A 266 -1.82 -14.41 -12.93
N GLU A 267 -1.30 -15.07 -13.97
CA GLU A 267 -0.19 -16.02 -13.89
C GLU A 267 -0.32 -17.08 -12.78
N GLY A 268 -1.55 -17.57 -12.55
CA GLY A 268 -1.84 -18.57 -11.52
C GLY A 268 -1.96 -18.00 -10.10
N PHE A 269 -1.80 -16.70 -9.90
CA PHE A 269 -2.11 -16.02 -8.64
C PHE A 269 -3.59 -15.63 -8.56
N HIS A 270 -4.06 -15.43 -7.35
CA HIS A 270 -5.42 -14.95 -7.07
C HIS A 270 -5.33 -13.56 -6.42
N PRO A 271 -5.57 -12.46 -7.16
CA PRO A 271 -5.56 -11.14 -6.57
C PRO A 271 -6.63 -11.00 -5.49
N GLY A 272 -6.28 -10.32 -4.39
CA GLY A 272 -7.23 -9.90 -3.37
C GLY A 272 -7.46 -8.39 -3.43
N LEU A 273 -8.67 -7.95 -3.13
CA LEU A 273 -8.94 -6.54 -2.80
C LEU A 273 -9.06 -6.40 -1.28
N GLN A 274 -8.18 -5.60 -0.69
CA GLN A 274 -8.22 -5.24 0.71
C GLN A 274 -9.04 -3.96 0.89
N ILE A 275 -10.08 -4.04 1.71
CA ILE A 275 -11.03 -2.96 2.00
C ILE A 275 -10.90 -2.57 3.46
N TRP A 276 -10.59 -1.31 3.74
CA TRP A 276 -10.41 -0.78 5.10
C TRP A 276 -11.56 0.15 5.51
N LYS A 277 -12.11 -0.11 6.69
CA LYS A 277 -13.10 0.73 7.39
C LYS A 277 -12.57 1.07 8.79
N GLY A 278 -12.06 2.28 8.97
CA GLY A 278 -11.34 2.68 10.18
C GLY A 278 -10.10 1.81 10.43
N LYS A 279 -10.10 1.07 11.55
CA LYS A 279 -9.05 0.09 11.94
C LYS A 279 -9.38 -1.36 11.53
N HIS A 280 -10.51 -1.58 10.87
CA HIS A 280 -10.89 -2.91 10.40
C HIS A 280 -10.56 -3.05 8.93
N SER A 281 -10.20 -4.27 8.50
CA SER A 281 -10.09 -4.59 7.08
C SER A 281 -10.63 -5.97 6.76
N ALA A 282 -11.10 -6.13 5.54
CA ALA A 282 -11.48 -7.39 4.94
C ALA A 282 -10.70 -7.55 3.63
N THR A 283 -10.41 -8.79 3.25
CA THR A 283 -9.86 -9.11 1.93
C THR A 283 -10.81 -10.02 1.20
N VAL A 284 -11.18 -9.63 -0.02
CA VAL A 284 -12.04 -10.43 -0.89
C VAL A 284 -11.26 -10.91 -2.11
N ALA A 285 -11.53 -12.13 -2.56
CA ALA A 285 -10.93 -12.66 -3.77
C ALA A 285 -11.46 -11.90 -4.99
N LEU A 286 -10.59 -11.62 -5.95
CA LEU A 286 -10.96 -11.11 -7.25
C LEU A 286 -10.76 -12.17 -8.32
N THR A 287 -11.71 -12.22 -9.25
CA THR A 287 -11.64 -12.95 -10.51
C THR A 287 -11.48 -11.97 -11.66
N ARG A 288 -10.90 -12.41 -12.78
CA ARG A 288 -10.69 -11.54 -13.94
C ARG A 288 -12.03 -11.01 -14.45
N GLY A 289 -12.08 -9.72 -14.76
CA GLY A 289 -13.30 -9.07 -15.21
C GLY A 289 -14.09 -8.49 -14.04
N VAL A 290 -15.42 -8.65 -14.07
CA VAL A 290 -16.36 -8.00 -13.14
C VAL A 290 -16.55 -8.85 -11.89
N ASN A 291 -16.48 -8.22 -10.71
CA ASN A 291 -16.75 -8.84 -9.41
C ASN A 291 -17.76 -7.98 -8.64
N GLU A 292 -18.69 -8.64 -7.94
CA GLU A 292 -19.63 -8.00 -7.03
C GLU A 292 -19.17 -8.24 -5.58
N ILE A 293 -19.04 -7.17 -4.80
CA ILE A 293 -18.64 -7.20 -3.39
C ILE A 293 -19.73 -6.55 -2.57
N ARG A 294 -20.48 -7.34 -1.81
CA ARG A 294 -21.56 -6.83 -0.95
C ARG A 294 -21.02 -6.39 0.40
N ASP A 295 -21.47 -5.23 0.89
CA ASP A 295 -21.00 -4.70 2.18
C ASP A 295 -21.31 -5.64 3.35
N GLU A 296 -22.46 -6.31 3.31
CA GLU A 296 -22.95 -7.24 4.34
C GLU A 296 -22.12 -8.53 4.43
N LEU A 297 -21.38 -8.87 3.38
CA LEU A 297 -20.55 -10.08 3.30
C LEU A 297 -19.09 -9.80 3.67
N LEU A 298 -18.73 -8.55 3.99
CA LEU A 298 -17.37 -8.20 4.37
C LEU A 298 -17.06 -8.71 5.78
N ALA A 299 -16.25 -9.77 5.85
CA ALA A 299 -15.67 -10.28 7.09
C ALA A 299 -14.56 -9.33 7.60
N LEU A 300 -14.98 -8.20 8.17
CA LEU A 300 -14.08 -7.19 8.72
C LEU A 300 -13.40 -7.69 10.00
N ALA A 301 -12.07 -7.79 9.95
CA ALA A 301 -11.23 -8.09 11.11
C ALA A 301 -10.55 -6.82 11.61
N MET A 302 -10.43 -6.68 12.93
CA MET A 302 -9.67 -5.58 13.53
C MET A 302 -8.17 -5.77 13.27
N ASN A 303 -7.50 -4.74 12.76
CA ASN A 303 -6.07 -4.74 12.53
C ASN A 303 -5.43 -3.65 13.39
N GLN A 304 -4.73 -4.06 14.46
CA GLN A 304 -4.05 -3.12 15.35
C GLN A 304 -2.62 -2.82 14.90
N GLU A 305 -1.94 -3.82 14.33
CA GLU A 305 -0.50 -3.74 14.01
C GLU A 305 -0.23 -3.53 12.51
N ARG A 306 -1.20 -3.83 11.64
CA ARG A 306 -1.00 -3.71 10.18
C ARG A 306 -1.14 -2.28 9.72
N HIS A 307 -0.22 -1.88 8.86
CA HIS A 307 -0.29 -0.59 8.21
C HIS A 307 -1.31 -0.60 7.05
N PRO A 308 -2.16 0.44 6.89
CA PRO A 308 -3.16 0.50 5.82
C PRO A 308 -2.56 0.52 4.41
N GLY A 309 -1.30 0.92 4.31
CA GLY A 309 -0.51 0.85 3.08
C GLY A 309 0.26 -0.43 2.86
N GLY A 310 0.00 -1.47 3.65
CA GLY A 310 0.73 -2.71 3.55
C GLY A 310 2.22 -2.54 3.86
N PHE A 311 3.01 -3.55 3.48
CA PHE A 311 4.46 -3.50 3.67
C PHE A 311 5.14 -2.39 2.85
N THR A 312 4.55 -1.95 1.72
CA THR A 312 5.08 -0.85 0.89
C THR A 312 5.28 0.43 1.70
N ALA A 313 4.36 0.73 2.61
CA ALA A 313 4.46 1.92 3.45
C ALA A 313 5.57 1.82 4.50
N HIS A 314 5.82 0.62 5.04
CA HIS A 314 6.94 0.40 5.96
C HIS A 314 8.29 0.68 5.28
N TRP A 315 8.44 0.30 4.01
CA TRP A 315 9.68 0.52 3.25
C TRP A 315 9.84 1.94 2.72
N ALA A 316 8.73 2.63 2.44
CA ALA A 316 8.78 4.05 2.14
C ALA A 316 9.45 4.87 3.27
N GLY A 317 9.28 4.44 4.52
CA GLY A 317 9.89 5.04 5.71
C GLY A 317 11.37 4.70 5.93
N SER A 318 11.84 3.53 5.48
CA SER A 318 13.21 3.04 5.74
C SER A 318 14.26 3.67 4.81
N LYS A 319 13.84 4.21 3.66
CA LYS A 319 14.70 4.99 2.74
C LYS A 319 14.38 6.49 2.68
N SER A 320 13.33 6.96 3.34
CA SER A 320 13.08 8.40 3.54
C SER A 320 13.97 8.98 4.65
N SER A 321 15.25 8.58 4.69
CA SER A 321 16.32 9.29 5.39
C SER A 321 16.82 10.50 4.59
N VAL A 322 16.00 11.04 3.68
CA VAL A 322 15.95 12.50 3.52
C VAL A 322 15.13 13.01 4.69
N TYR A 323 15.81 13.20 5.82
CA TYR A 323 15.27 13.80 7.04
C TYR A 323 14.31 14.95 6.69
N PRO A 324 13.10 15.03 7.29
CA PRO A 324 12.41 16.30 7.32
C PRO A 324 13.32 17.27 8.08
N ILE A 325 13.73 18.35 7.41
CA ILE A 325 14.36 19.49 8.05
C ILE A 325 13.41 19.91 9.19
N GLY A 326 13.80 19.64 10.44
CA GLY A 326 13.12 20.19 11.62
C GLY A 326 12.69 19.23 12.73
N TRP A 327 13.01 17.93 12.71
CA TRP A 327 12.77 17.10 13.90
C TRP A 327 13.89 17.27 14.94
N LYS A 328 13.72 18.31 15.78
CA LYS A 328 14.33 18.28 17.12
C LYS A 328 13.72 17.09 17.87
N LYS A 329 14.55 16.10 18.19
CA LYS A 329 14.28 15.16 19.28
C LYS A 329 14.05 15.98 20.55
N THR A 330 12.81 16.18 20.94
CA THR A 330 12.42 16.48 22.33
C THR A 330 11.97 15.15 22.91
N ALA A 331 12.89 14.45 23.58
CA ALA A 331 13.05 14.40 25.04
C ALA A 331 12.14 13.30 25.62
N ALA A 332 12.64 12.14 26.07
CA ALA A 332 13.53 11.83 27.21
C ALA A 332 12.73 11.12 28.33
N SER A 333 13.41 10.22 29.04
CA SER A 333 13.03 9.50 30.28
C SER A 333 12.31 8.15 30.08
N ALA A 334 12.69 7.03 30.71
CA ALA A 334 13.33 6.81 32.02
C ALA A 334 14.30 5.60 31.97
N ALA A 335 15.53 5.71 32.51
CA ALA A 335 15.99 5.19 33.82
C ALA A 335 15.81 3.67 33.96
N SER A 336 16.84 2.84 34.18
CA SER A 336 17.98 2.94 35.11
C SER A 336 19.12 2.04 34.65
#